data_AF-A0A2H9ML22-F1
#
_entry.id   AF-A0A2H9ML22-F1
#
_cell.length_a   1.000
_cell.length_b   1.000
_cell.length_c   1.000
_cell.angle_alpha   90.00
_cell.angle_beta   90.00
_cell.angle_gamma   90.00
#
_symmetry.space_group_name_H-M   'P 1'
#
loop_
_entity.id
_entity.type
_entity.pdbx_description
1 polymer ?
#
loop_
_entity_poly.entity_id
_entity_poly.type
_entity_poly.pdbx_seq_one_letter_code
_entity_poly.pdbx_strand_id
1 'polypeptide(L)'
;MKSENHLVKAKRLYETQKSLDPNKDWETIIEDLFGASLHYTAYICERKIGMHMDTHKGLIKFLRANDMSELAVLFSALDVCRTGTWYGSRGNGDVVKEARKIIDKFKEKAGELHE
;
A
#
# COMPACT_ATOMS: atom_id res chain seq x y z
N MET A 1 0.86 -8.65 -13.82
CA MET A 1 -0.13 -8.14 -14.80
C MET A 1 0.56 -7.11 -15.70
N LYS A 2 -0.11 -6.44 -16.68
CA LYS A 2 0.46 -5.22 -17.27
C LYS A 2 0.49 -4.10 -16.20
N SER A 3 1.48 -3.22 -16.23
CA SER A 3 1.63 -2.11 -15.27
C SER A 3 0.34 -1.31 -15.05
N GLU A 4 -0.29 -0.86 -16.12
CA GLU A 4 -1.56 -0.10 -16.07
C GLU A 4 -2.68 -0.87 -15.33
N ASN A 5 -2.73 -2.20 -15.45
CA ASN A 5 -3.72 -3.00 -14.74
C ASN A 5 -3.44 -3.02 -13.22
N HIS A 6 -2.18 -2.93 -12.80
CA HIS A 6 -1.86 -2.78 -11.38
C HIS A 6 -2.38 -1.43 -10.87
N LEU A 7 -2.15 -0.34 -11.60
CA LEU A 7 -2.65 0.97 -11.21
C LEU A 7 -4.18 0.99 -11.07
N VAL A 8 -4.91 0.46 -12.07
CA VAL A 8 -6.38 0.35 -12.02
C VAL A 8 -6.85 -0.45 -10.80
N LYS A 9 -6.18 -1.58 -10.51
CA LYS A 9 -6.54 -2.42 -9.36
C LYS A 9 -6.24 -1.72 -8.03
N ALA A 10 -5.12 -1.00 -7.93
CA ALA A 10 -4.76 -0.21 -6.76
C ALA A 10 -5.80 0.88 -6.47
N LYS A 11 -6.19 1.64 -7.50
CA LYS A 11 -7.26 2.65 -7.41
C LYS A 11 -8.56 2.04 -6.94
N ARG A 12 -8.99 0.92 -7.54
CA ARG A 12 -10.24 0.27 -7.15
C ARG A 12 -10.27 -0.12 -5.68
N LEU A 13 -9.20 -0.75 -5.16
CA LEU A 13 -9.12 -1.12 -3.74
C LEU A 13 -9.13 0.12 -2.83
N TYR A 14 -8.40 1.17 -3.21
CA TYR A 14 -8.40 2.44 -2.48
C TYR A 14 -9.77 3.13 -2.45
N GLU A 15 -10.54 3.07 -3.54
CA GLU A 15 -11.91 3.60 -3.58
C GLU A 15 -12.88 2.74 -2.78
N THR A 16 -12.79 1.41 -2.87
CA THR A 16 -13.63 0.48 -2.10
C THR A 16 -13.56 0.77 -0.60
N GLN A 17 -12.36 0.92 -0.04
CA GLN A 17 -12.25 1.13 1.41
C GLN A 17 -12.86 2.46 1.90
N LYS A 18 -13.12 3.43 1.01
CA LYS A 18 -13.73 4.72 1.41
C LYS A 18 -15.19 4.58 1.82
N SER A 19 -15.89 3.55 1.34
CA SER A 19 -17.30 3.32 1.71
C SER A 19 -17.47 2.53 3.01
N LEU A 20 -16.38 2.07 3.62
CA LEU A 20 -16.37 1.24 4.82
C LEU A 20 -16.26 2.07 6.11
N ASP A 21 -16.82 1.56 7.22
CA ASP A 21 -16.74 2.19 8.54
C ASP A 21 -15.37 1.89 9.18
N PRO A 22 -14.54 2.91 9.48
CA PRO A 22 -13.19 2.72 9.98
C PRO A 22 -13.11 2.09 11.39
N ASN A 23 -14.19 2.06 12.15
CA ASN A 23 -14.22 1.42 13.47
C ASN A 23 -14.72 -0.02 13.41
N LYS A 24 -15.64 -0.32 12.48
CA LYS A 24 -16.26 -1.65 12.34
C LYS A 24 -15.53 -2.53 11.33
N ASP A 25 -15.14 -1.95 10.19
CA ASP A 25 -14.61 -2.66 9.02
C ASP A 25 -13.09 -2.50 8.88
N TRP A 26 -12.41 -2.17 9.99
CA TRP A 26 -11.01 -1.78 10.00
C TRP A 26 -10.10 -2.84 9.36
N GLU A 27 -10.30 -4.13 9.63
CA GLU A 27 -9.50 -5.21 9.04
C GLU A 27 -9.62 -5.22 7.52
N THR A 28 -10.84 -5.09 7.00
CA THR A 28 -11.09 -5.04 5.55
C THR A 28 -10.45 -3.81 4.92
N ILE A 29 -10.55 -2.65 5.57
CA ILE A 29 -9.89 -1.43 5.10
C ILE A 29 -8.38 -1.62 5.04
N ILE A 30 -7.78 -2.21 6.08
CA ILE A 30 -6.33 -2.44 6.12
C ILE A 30 -5.88 -3.43 5.04
N GLU A 31 -6.63 -4.52 4.81
CA GLU A 31 -6.34 -5.47 3.74
C GLU A 31 -6.51 -4.86 2.34
N ASP A 32 -7.53 -4.04 2.12
CA ASP A 32 -7.71 -3.31 0.85
C ASP A 32 -6.54 -2.35 0.60
N LEU A 33 -6.12 -1.61 1.63
CA LEU A 33 -4.98 -0.70 1.53
C LEU A 33 -3.66 -1.46 1.31
N PHE A 34 -3.46 -2.58 2.02
CA PHE A 34 -2.30 -3.44 1.82
C PHE A 34 -2.24 -4.00 0.39
N GLY A 35 -3.36 -4.53 -0.11
CA GLY A 35 -3.48 -4.97 -1.49
C GLY A 35 -3.23 -3.84 -2.49
N ALA A 36 -3.76 -2.63 -2.24
CA ALA A 36 -3.51 -1.46 -3.07
C ALA A 36 -2.01 -1.11 -3.11
N SER A 37 -1.32 -1.18 -1.97
CA SER A 37 0.12 -0.90 -1.90
C SER A 37 0.96 -1.88 -2.71
N LEU A 38 0.57 -3.18 -2.76
CA LEU A 38 1.25 -4.17 -3.57
C LEU A 38 1.13 -3.82 -5.06
N HIS A 39 -0.06 -3.42 -5.49
CA HIS A 39 -0.31 -3.00 -6.86
C HIS A 39 0.38 -1.67 -7.21
N TYR A 40 0.35 -0.66 -6.33
CA TYR A 40 1.13 0.57 -6.54
C TYR A 40 2.63 0.27 -6.63
N THR A 41 3.15 -0.59 -5.76
CA THR A 41 4.55 -0.99 -5.79
C THR A 41 4.90 -1.62 -7.14
N ALA A 42 4.11 -2.58 -7.61
CA ALA A 42 4.33 -3.20 -8.91
C ALA A 42 4.32 -2.19 -10.06
N TYR A 43 3.35 -1.27 -10.07
CA TYR A 43 3.29 -0.18 -11.06
C TYR A 43 4.53 0.71 -11.04
N ILE A 44 4.94 1.18 -9.85
CA ILE A 44 6.08 2.08 -9.69
C ILE A 44 7.39 1.38 -10.08
N CYS A 45 7.58 0.12 -9.69
CA CYS A 45 8.75 -0.66 -10.06
C CYS A 45 8.84 -0.85 -11.57
N GLU A 46 7.76 -1.27 -12.23
CA GLU A 46 7.75 -1.42 -13.69
C GLU A 46 8.11 -0.10 -14.41
N ARG A 47 7.57 1.03 -13.92
CA ARG A 47 7.82 2.35 -14.51
C ARG A 47 9.23 2.88 -14.28
N LYS A 48 9.87 2.55 -13.15
CA LYS A 48 11.20 3.06 -12.77
C LYS A 48 12.34 2.17 -13.23
N ILE A 49 12.17 0.86 -13.14
CA ILE A 49 13.26 -0.12 -13.35
C ILE A 49 12.88 -1.23 -14.34
N GLY A 50 11.69 -1.20 -14.95
CA GLY A 50 11.29 -2.16 -15.99
C GLY A 50 11.03 -3.58 -15.48
N MET A 51 10.86 -3.76 -14.17
CA MET A 51 10.54 -5.04 -13.55
C MET A 51 9.77 -4.85 -12.25
N HIS A 52 9.00 -5.86 -11.85
CA HIS A 52 8.29 -5.90 -10.57
C HIS A 52 8.17 -7.32 -10.02
N MET A 53 7.76 -7.42 -8.75
CA MET A 53 7.31 -8.67 -8.16
C MET A 53 5.79 -8.67 -7.99
N ASP A 54 5.15 -9.79 -8.32
CA ASP A 54 3.71 -9.99 -8.10
C ASP A 54 3.38 -10.48 -6.68
N THR A 55 4.39 -10.81 -5.87
CA THR A 55 4.20 -11.37 -4.52
C THR A 55 4.77 -10.45 -3.45
N HIS A 56 4.11 -10.38 -2.29
CA HIS A 56 4.60 -9.62 -1.14
C HIS A 56 5.81 -10.29 -0.47
N LYS A 57 5.94 -11.63 -0.57
CA LYS A 57 7.05 -12.39 0.02
C LYS A 57 8.35 -12.02 -0.68
N GLY A 58 9.29 -11.46 0.07
CA GLY A 58 10.59 -11.02 -0.47
C GLY A 58 10.56 -9.65 -1.16
N LEU A 59 9.39 -9.00 -1.26
CA LEU A 59 9.23 -7.69 -1.91
C LEU A 59 10.14 -6.63 -1.26
N ILE A 60 10.19 -6.57 0.06
CA ILE A 60 11.05 -5.61 0.79
C ILE A 60 12.53 -5.79 0.41
N LYS A 61 13.00 -7.05 0.29
CA LYS A 61 14.37 -7.35 -0.11
C LYS A 61 14.62 -6.92 -1.56
N PHE A 62 13.69 -7.23 -2.46
CA PHE A 62 13.73 -6.82 -3.86
C PHE A 62 13.82 -5.30 -4.01
N LEU A 63 12.98 -4.55 -3.29
CA LEU A 63 12.96 -3.09 -3.34
C LEU A 63 14.29 -2.49 -2.88
N ARG A 64 14.84 -3.00 -1.76
CA ARG A 64 16.15 -2.54 -1.26
C ARG A 64 17.30 -2.85 -2.22
N ALA A 65 17.26 -4.00 -2.89
CA ALA A 65 18.27 -4.41 -3.85
C ALA A 65 18.27 -3.59 -5.15
N ASN A 66 17.19 -2.84 -5.42
CA ASN A 66 17.02 -2.03 -6.63
C ASN A 66 16.90 -0.52 -6.29
N ASP A 67 17.51 -0.07 -5.19
CA ASP A 67 17.54 1.34 -4.76
C ASP A 67 16.15 1.97 -4.50
N MET A 68 15.13 1.14 -4.23
CA MET A 68 13.75 1.56 -3.90
C MET A 68 13.45 1.46 -2.40
N SER A 69 14.45 1.75 -1.55
CA SER A 69 14.36 1.65 -0.09
C SER A 69 13.19 2.41 0.51
N GLU A 70 12.81 3.54 -0.06
CA GLU A 70 11.67 4.33 0.42
C GLU A 70 10.34 3.58 0.24
N LEU A 71 10.12 2.91 -0.90
CA LEU A 71 8.95 2.04 -1.07
C LEU A 71 8.98 0.86 -0.10
N ALA A 72 10.17 0.31 0.17
CA ALA A 72 10.34 -0.78 1.12
C ALA A 72 9.91 -0.36 2.54
N VAL A 73 10.25 0.87 2.94
CA VAL A 73 9.83 1.45 4.23
C VAL A 73 8.32 1.64 4.28
N LEU A 74 7.71 2.24 3.24
CA LEU A 74 6.26 2.44 3.19
C LEU A 74 5.49 1.12 3.24
N PHE A 75 5.93 0.12 2.46
CA PHE A 75 5.29 -1.20 2.44
C PHE A 75 5.40 -1.89 3.81
N SER A 76 6.57 -1.82 4.45
CA SER A 76 6.77 -2.37 5.78
C SER A 76 5.89 -1.69 6.83
N ALA A 77 5.71 -0.36 6.76
CA ALA A 77 4.85 0.37 7.69
C ALA A 77 3.38 -0.05 7.56
N LEU A 78 2.93 -0.36 6.35
CA LEU A 78 1.56 -0.86 6.12
C LEU A 78 1.38 -2.31 6.61
N ASP A 79 2.40 -3.15 6.47
CA ASP A 79 2.38 -4.52 7.01
C ASP A 79 2.36 -4.53 8.55
N VAL A 80 2.99 -3.54 9.20
CA VAL A 80 2.86 -3.32 10.66
C VAL A 80 1.42 -3.00 11.04
N CYS A 81 0.73 -2.15 10.27
CA CYS A 81 -0.70 -1.88 10.48
C CYS A 81 -1.54 -3.16 10.32
N ARG A 82 -1.24 -3.97 9.29
CA ARG A 82 -1.94 -5.22 8.96
C ARG A 82 -1.79 -6.31 10.01
N THR A 83 -0.59 -6.49 10.53
CA THR A 83 -0.29 -7.51 11.54
C THR A 83 -0.77 -7.14 12.95
N GLY A 84 -1.31 -5.92 13.13
CA GLY A 84 -1.72 -5.44 14.45
C GLY A 84 -0.54 -5.22 15.41
N THR A 85 0.69 -5.19 14.91
CA THR A 85 1.91 -4.97 15.70
C THR A 85 2.15 -3.49 16.01
N TRP A 86 1.17 -2.64 15.70
CA TRP A 86 1.14 -1.24 16.06
C TRP A 86 0.95 -1.08 17.58
N TYR A 87 2.02 -0.71 18.30
CA TYR A 87 2.00 -0.52 19.76
C TYR A 87 1.00 0.57 20.20
N GLY A 88 0.15 0.24 21.17
CA GLY A 88 -0.57 1.22 22.00
C GLY A 88 -2.08 0.98 22.10
N SER A 89 -2.66 1.44 23.21
CA SER A 89 -4.08 1.43 23.57
C SER A 89 -4.97 2.32 22.68
N ARG A 90 -4.75 2.31 21.36
CA ARG A 90 -5.46 3.13 20.37
C ARG A 90 -6.55 2.32 19.67
N GLY A 91 -7.63 2.99 19.31
CA GLY A 91 -8.79 2.33 18.68
C GLY A 91 -8.54 1.96 17.23
N ASN A 92 -9.33 1.02 16.70
CA ASN A 92 -9.25 0.53 15.32
C ASN A 92 -9.22 1.65 14.27
N GLY A 93 -9.98 2.74 14.48
CA GLY A 93 -10.01 3.90 13.59
C GLY A 93 -8.67 4.65 13.47
N ASP A 94 -7.82 4.61 14.50
CA ASP A 94 -6.50 5.24 14.45
C ASP A 94 -5.54 4.47 13.52
N VAL A 95 -5.62 3.14 13.53
CA VAL A 95 -4.82 2.28 12.64
C VAL A 95 -5.23 2.53 11.18
N VAL A 96 -6.54 2.62 10.91
CA VAL A 96 -7.06 2.96 9.58
C VAL A 96 -6.57 4.34 9.13
N LYS A 97 -6.59 5.35 10.02
CA LYS A 97 -6.11 6.70 9.70
C LYS A 97 -4.63 6.68 9.32
N GLU A 98 -3.81 5.91 10.01
CA GLU A 98 -2.38 5.82 9.69
C GLU A 98 -2.13 5.08 8.37
N ALA A 99 -2.79 3.95 8.15
CA ALA A 99 -2.72 3.22 6.89
C ALA A 99 -3.12 4.09 5.68
N ARG A 100 -4.14 4.94 5.84
CA ARG A 100 -4.55 5.92 4.81
C ARG A 100 -3.44 6.96 4.52
N LYS A 101 -2.72 7.45 5.52
CA LYS A 101 -1.57 8.34 5.27
C LYS A 101 -0.46 7.63 4.50
N ILE A 102 -0.20 6.36 4.82
CA ILE A 102 0.82 5.57 4.15
C ILE A 102 0.44 5.34 2.68
N ILE A 103 -0.82 5.00 2.37
CA ILE A 103 -1.25 4.79 0.98
C ILE A 103 -1.20 6.07 0.14
N ASP A 104 -1.42 7.24 0.76
CA ASP A 104 -1.26 8.52 0.06
C ASP A 104 0.18 8.71 -0.43
N LYS A 105 1.19 8.24 0.31
CA LYS A 105 2.59 8.25 -0.16
C LYS A 105 2.85 7.33 -1.34
N PHE A 106 2.13 6.21 -1.44
CA PHE A 106 2.17 5.38 -2.65
C PHE A 106 1.55 6.10 -3.86
N LYS A 107 0.41 6.78 -3.66
CA LYS A 107 -0.24 7.59 -4.70
C LYS A 107 0.67 8.73 -5.17
N GLU A 108 1.33 9.46 -4.26
CA GLU A 108 2.31 10.50 -4.62
C GLU A 108 3.38 9.93 -5.55
N LYS A 109 3.94 8.76 -5.20
CA LYS A 109 5.01 8.11 -5.98
C LYS A 109 4.53 7.51 -7.29
N ALA A 110 3.26 7.16 -7.39
CA ALA A 110 2.63 6.71 -8.63
C ALA A 110 2.27 7.88 -9.57
N GLY A 111 2.35 9.14 -9.11
CA GLY A 111 1.99 10.31 -9.89
C GLY A 111 0.49 10.67 -9.83
N GLU A 112 -0.23 10.19 -8.82
CA GLU A 112 -1.70 10.24 -8.71
C GLU A 112 -2.25 11.43 -7.91
N LEU A 113 -1.40 12.36 -7.47
CA LEU A 113 -1.82 13.52 -6.66
C LEU A 113 -1.74 14.85 -7.41
N HIS A 114 -1.74 14.79 -8.75
CA HIS A 114 -1.68 15.96 -9.64
C HIS A 114 -2.85 16.05 -10.63
N GLU A 115 -3.98 15.40 -10.35
CA GLU A 115 -5.25 15.62 -11.06
C GLU A 115 -6.33 16.15 -10.11
#